data_AF-A0A957CTT8-F1
#
_entry.id   AF-A0A957CTT8-F1
#
_cell.length_a   1.000
_cell.length_b   1.000
_cell.length_c   1.000
_cell.angle_alpha   90.00
_cell.angle_beta   90.00
_cell.angle_gamma   90.00
#
_symmetry.space_group_name_H-M   'P 1'
#
loop_
_entity.id
_entity.type
_entity.pdbx_description
1 polymer ?
#
loop_
_entity_poly.entity_id
_entity_poly.type
_entity_poly.pdbx_seq_one_letter_code
_entity_poly.pdbx_strand_id
1 'polypeptide(L)'
;MNHISNHYLAVANLQQLIDGKQVMRIMQPALIEQVKTAVSPPTPHPHILFYNGNYYLTLHQIRDERQREKTFHLLRQMQLGEEIDTTRLPTSIRRIFQANATSTKTLSGSLTVSLFIGIVCGLMAMAVGVLILTTAGGKTETASGMQTTAVIFIIASVICWLIATFVIWAKGRWRHDRMMG
;
A
#
# COMPACT_ATOMS: atom_id res chain seq x y z
N MET A 1 -19.58 18.56 27.24
CA MET A 1 -20.54 17.61 26.64
C MET A 1 -21.29 18.27 25.46
N ASN A 2 -20.61 18.56 24.34
CA ASN A 2 -21.20 19.24 23.16
C ASN A 2 -20.96 18.50 21.82
N HIS A 3 -20.52 17.24 21.85
CA HIS A 3 -20.10 16.54 20.62
C HIS A 3 -21.21 15.77 19.88
N ILE A 4 -22.38 15.59 20.50
CA ILE A 4 -23.48 14.79 19.91
C ILE A 4 -24.40 15.67 19.03
N SER A 5 -24.47 16.98 19.29
CA SER A 5 -25.38 17.89 18.57
C SER A 5 -24.95 18.20 17.12
N ASN A 6 -23.67 17.99 16.77
CA ASN A 6 -23.19 18.20 15.39
C ASN A 6 -23.48 17.02 14.44
N HIS A 7 -23.80 15.82 14.97
CA HIS A 7 -24.12 14.67 14.12
C HIS A 7 -25.57 14.67 13.64
N TYR A 8 -26.50 15.27 14.40
CA TYR A 8 -27.92 15.28 14.04
C TYR A 8 -28.32 16.46 13.13
N LEU A 9 -27.62 17.60 13.19
CA LEU A 9 -27.86 18.74 12.27
C LEU A 9 -27.38 18.48 10.84
N ALA A 10 -26.53 17.48 10.61
CA ALA A 10 -26.01 17.15 9.27
C ALA A 10 -27.01 16.40 8.38
N VAL A 11 -28.06 15.79 8.95
CA VAL A 11 -28.97 14.91 8.20
C VAL A 11 -29.99 15.70 7.37
N ALA A 12 -30.56 16.78 7.93
CA ALA A 12 -31.57 17.58 7.23
C ALA A 12 -30.99 18.40 6.05
N ASN A 13 -29.68 18.67 6.06
CA ASN A 13 -29.01 19.49 5.04
C ASN A 13 -28.00 18.70 4.20
N LEU A 14 -27.97 17.36 4.26
CA LEU A 14 -26.95 16.59 3.54
C LEU A 14 -27.04 16.82 2.02
N GLN A 15 -28.26 16.92 1.48
CA GLN A 15 -28.48 17.24 0.06
C GLN A 15 -27.98 18.64 -0.28
N GLN A 16 -28.30 19.64 0.55
CA GLN A 16 -27.82 21.01 0.37
C GLN A 16 -26.29 21.11 0.47
N LEU A 17 -25.67 20.30 1.33
CA LEU A 17 -24.22 20.20 1.48
C LEU A 17 -23.55 19.49 0.28
N ILE A 18 -24.22 18.50 -0.32
CA ILE A 18 -23.77 17.85 -1.56
C ILE A 18 -23.85 18.85 -2.72
N ASP A 19 -25.00 19.53 -2.88
CA ASP A 19 -25.22 20.52 -3.93
C ASP A 19 -24.23 21.70 -3.78
N GLY A 20 -23.89 22.07 -2.54
CA GLY A 20 -22.86 23.06 -2.22
C GLY A 20 -21.41 22.57 -2.31
N LYS A 21 -21.14 21.37 -2.85
CA LYS A 21 -19.79 20.76 -2.95
C LYS A 21 -19.05 20.66 -1.60
N GLN A 22 -19.75 20.67 -0.49
CA GLN A 22 -19.16 20.61 0.86
C GLN A 22 -18.98 19.17 1.34
N VAL A 23 -19.71 18.24 0.74
CA VAL A 23 -19.67 16.82 1.08
C VAL A 23 -19.56 16.02 -0.20
N MET A 24 -18.70 15.01 -0.19
CA MET A 24 -18.49 14.13 -1.33
C MET A 24 -18.71 12.67 -0.91
N ARG A 25 -19.64 11.99 -1.58
CA ARG A 25 -19.84 10.55 -1.36
C ARG A 25 -18.66 9.78 -1.93
N ILE A 26 -18.18 8.79 -1.19
CA ILE A 26 -17.07 7.93 -1.61
C ILE A 26 -17.66 6.72 -2.34
N MET A 27 -17.46 6.66 -3.65
CA MET A 27 -17.99 5.60 -4.53
C MET A 27 -17.04 4.42 -4.69
N GLN A 28 -15.72 4.70 -4.69
CA GLN A 28 -14.73 3.69 -5.06
C GLN A 28 -14.49 2.71 -3.89
N PRO A 29 -14.62 1.39 -4.11
CA PRO A 29 -14.44 0.40 -3.05
C PRO A 29 -13.08 0.49 -2.35
N ALA A 30 -12.00 0.74 -3.12
CA ALA A 30 -10.66 0.91 -2.59
C ALA A 30 -10.55 2.09 -1.61
N LEU A 31 -11.21 3.22 -1.90
CA LEU A 31 -11.23 4.39 -1.02
C LEU A 31 -12.11 4.14 0.21
N ILE A 32 -13.22 3.40 0.06
CA ILE A 32 -14.08 3.01 1.18
C ILE A 32 -13.28 2.19 2.20
N GLU A 33 -12.52 1.20 1.73
CA GLU A 33 -11.66 0.40 2.61
C GLU A 33 -10.58 1.26 3.28
N GLN A 34 -9.96 2.18 2.56
CA GLN A 34 -8.98 3.12 3.15
C GLN A 34 -9.60 3.97 4.26
N VAL A 35 -10.80 4.49 4.02
CA VAL A 35 -11.55 5.29 4.98
C VAL A 35 -11.95 4.46 6.19
N LYS A 36 -12.40 3.21 6.01
CA LYS A 36 -12.67 2.29 7.12
C LYS A 36 -11.44 2.08 8.00
N THR A 37 -10.27 1.85 7.39
CA THR A 37 -9.02 1.69 8.14
C THR A 37 -8.59 2.96 8.88
N ALA A 38 -8.87 4.13 8.33
CA ALA A 38 -8.58 5.40 8.98
C ALA A 38 -9.57 5.75 10.10
N VAL A 39 -10.81 5.25 10.02
CA VAL A 39 -11.91 5.52 10.98
C VAL A 39 -11.97 4.46 12.09
N SER A 40 -11.04 3.51 12.13
CA SER A 40 -10.94 2.54 13.22
C SER A 40 -10.94 3.27 14.57
N PRO A 41 -11.79 2.85 15.53
CA PRO A 41 -11.90 3.51 16.84
C PRO A 41 -10.53 3.52 17.55
N PRO A 42 -10.21 4.58 18.33
CA PRO A 42 -11.15 5.44 19.06
C PRO A 42 -11.23 6.90 18.60
N THR A 43 -10.58 7.31 17.50
CA THR A 43 -10.40 8.74 17.18
C THR A 43 -11.45 9.24 16.17
N PRO A 44 -12.45 10.04 16.57
CA PRO A 44 -13.42 10.60 15.64
C PRO A 44 -12.70 11.47 14.59
N HIS A 45 -12.82 11.09 13.33
CA HIS A 45 -12.24 11.84 12.22
C HIS A 45 -13.22 12.89 11.74
N PRO A 46 -12.93 14.20 11.89
CA PRO A 46 -13.89 15.25 11.62
C PRO A 46 -14.15 15.46 10.11
N HIS A 47 -13.42 14.75 9.26
CA HIS A 47 -13.54 14.79 7.80
C HIS A 47 -14.37 13.65 7.21
N ILE A 48 -14.80 12.68 8.01
CA ILE A 48 -15.51 11.51 7.51
C ILE A 48 -16.87 11.41 8.21
N LEU A 49 -17.92 11.31 7.42
CA LEU A 49 -19.29 11.12 7.86
C LEU A 49 -19.78 9.77 7.36
N PHE A 50 -20.41 8.98 8.24
CA PHE A 50 -21.07 7.74 7.86
C PHE A 50 -22.58 7.94 7.93
N TYR A 51 -23.27 7.78 6.79
CA TYR A 51 -24.71 8.01 6.69
C TYR A 51 -25.35 7.06 5.68
N ASN A 52 -26.48 6.44 6.05
CA ASN A 52 -27.19 5.46 5.21
C ASN A 52 -26.28 4.38 4.58
N GLY A 53 -25.37 3.81 5.36
CA GLY A 53 -24.43 2.78 4.89
C GLY A 53 -23.32 3.27 3.97
N ASN A 54 -23.19 4.59 3.78
CA ASN A 54 -22.22 5.20 2.87
C ASN A 54 -21.26 6.11 3.63
N TYR A 55 -20.01 6.14 3.17
CA TYR A 55 -19.01 7.08 3.65
C TYR A 55 -19.01 8.34 2.80
N TYR A 56 -18.96 9.48 3.48
CA TYR A 56 -18.88 10.79 2.88
C TYR A 56 -17.66 11.52 3.45
N LEU A 57 -16.93 12.20 2.58
CA LEU A 57 -15.84 13.07 2.96
C LEU A 57 -16.35 14.51 3.06
N THR A 58 -16.20 15.15 4.22
CA THR A 58 -16.57 16.56 4.40
C THR A 58 -15.38 17.48 4.13
N LEU A 59 -15.60 18.40 3.20
CA LEU A 59 -14.70 19.50 2.82
C LEU A 59 -15.07 20.80 3.54
N HIS A 60 -16.07 20.78 4.43
CA HIS A 60 -16.57 21.97 5.13
C HIS A 60 -15.48 22.70 5.92
N GLN A 61 -14.46 21.99 6.39
CA GLN A 61 -13.34 22.60 7.12
C GLN A 61 -12.40 23.43 6.25
N ILE A 62 -12.47 23.29 4.92
CA ILE A 62 -11.69 24.12 3.99
C ILE A 62 -12.44 25.44 3.82
N ARG A 63 -11.91 26.48 4.47
CA ARG A 63 -12.52 27.84 4.46
C ARG A 63 -12.44 28.51 3.10
N ASP A 64 -11.33 28.32 2.37
CA ASP A 64 -11.14 28.87 1.03
C ASP A 64 -11.95 28.06 0.00
N GLU A 65 -12.87 28.75 -0.67
CA GLU A 65 -13.73 28.18 -1.70
C GLU A 65 -12.95 27.66 -2.92
N ARG A 66 -11.91 28.38 -3.36
CA ARG A 66 -11.09 27.94 -4.50
C ARG A 66 -10.31 26.68 -4.16
N GLN A 67 -9.77 26.62 -2.94
CA GLN A 67 -9.07 25.43 -2.45
C GLN A 67 -10.02 24.24 -2.27
N ARG A 68 -11.24 24.50 -1.77
CA ARG A 68 -12.29 23.49 -1.61
C ARG A 68 -12.69 22.89 -2.95
N GLU A 69 -12.93 23.71 -3.96
CA GLU A 69 -13.28 23.26 -5.31
C GLU A 69 -12.13 22.46 -5.94
N LYS A 70 -10.89 22.95 -5.84
CA LYS A 70 -9.70 22.21 -6.31
C LYS A 70 -9.58 20.84 -5.63
N THR A 71 -9.80 20.79 -4.31
CA THR A 71 -9.74 19.54 -3.55
C THR A 71 -10.86 18.59 -3.96
N PHE A 72 -12.08 19.11 -4.17
CA PHE A 72 -13.20 18.33 -4.67
C PHE A 72 -12.90 17.70 -6.04
N HIS A 73 -12.32 18.47 -6.96
CA HIS A 73 -11.91 17.95 -8.27
C HIS A 73 -10.86 16.84 -8.16
N LEU A 74 -9.83 17.03 -7.33
CA LEU A 74 -8.81 16.01 -7.10
C LEU A 74 -9.42 14.74 -6.51
N LEU A 75 -10.30 14.85 -5.52
CA LEU A 75 -10.98 13.68 -4.95
C LEU A 75 -11.88 12.98 -5.96
N ARG A 76 -12.54 13.73 -6.85
CA ARG A 76 -13.34 13.17 -7.95
C ARG A 76 -12.50 12.41 -8.95
N GLN A 77 -11.37 12.96 -9.38
CA GLN A 77 -10.42 12.26 -10.25
C GLN A 77 -9.90 10.98 -9.58
N MET A 78 -9.59 11.02 -8.27
CA MET A 78 -9.19 9.83 -7.52
C MET A 78 -10.30 8.77 -7.53
N GLN A 79 -11.57 9.15 -7.38
CA GLN A 79 -12.70 8.22 -7.47
C GLN A 79 -12.87 7.59 -8.86
N LEU A 80 -12.47 8.30 -9.92
CA LEU A 80 -12.43 7.77 -11.28
C LEU A 80 -11.23 6.83 -11.50
N GLY A 81 -10.35 6.68 -10.51
CA GLY A 81 -9.16 5.83 -10.59
C GLY A 81 -7.94 6.52 -11.18
N GLU A 82 -7.97 7.84 -11.35
CA GLU A 82 -6.78 8.58 -11.79
C GLU A 82 -5.71 8.60 -10.70
N GLU A 83 -4.46 8.40 -11.09
CA GLU A 83 -3.33 8.48 -10.18
C GLU A 83 -2.99 9.95 -9.91
N ILE A 84 -3.27 10.40 -8.68
CA ILE A 84 -3.06 11.79 -8.29
C ILE A 84 -2.00 11.86 -7.22
N ASP A 85 -1.14 12.87 -7.36
CA ASP A 85 -0.19 13.23 -6.33
C ASP A 85 -0.92 13.72 -5.06
N THR A 86 -0.98 12.83 -4.06
CA THR A 86 -1.58 13.09 -2.74
C THR A 86 -0.92 14.25 -1.99
N THR A 87 0.26 14.73 -2.40
CA THR A 87 0.88 15.93 -1.82
C THR A 87 0.10 17.21 -2.12
N ARG A 88 -0.73 17.22 -3.18
CA ARG A 88 -1.59 18.35 -3.56
C ARG A 88 -2.85 18.45 -2.70
N LEU A 89 -3.19 17.41 -1.94
CA LEU A 89 -4.32 17.45 -1.03
C LEU A 89 -3.97 18.23 0.24
N PRO A 90 -4.96 18.89 0.87
CA PRO A 90 -4.81 19.45 2.21
C PRO A 90 -4.30 18.39 3.19
N THR A 91 -3.43 18.78 4.12
CA THR A 91 -2.77 17.88 5.06
C THR A 91 -3.73 17.00 5.85
N SER A 92 -4.89 17.53 6.22
CA SER A 92 -5.90 16.79 6.98
C SER A 92 -6.53 15.66 6.18
N ILE A 93 -6.78 15.87 4.89
CA ILE A 93 -7.33 14.88 3.96
C ILE A 93 -6.23 13.91 3.50
N ARG A 94 -5.03 14.44 3.25
CA ARG A 94 -3.86 13.67 2.83
C ARG A 94 -3.56 12.52 3.79
N ARG A 95 -3.68 12.72 5.11
CA ARG A 95 -3.44 11.67 6.12
C ARG A 95 -4.35 10.45 5.95
N ILE A 96 -5.60 10.66 5.54
CA ILE A 96 -6.58 9.59 5.32
C ILE A 96 -6.14 8.67 4.18
N PHE A 97 -5.57 9.25 3.11
CA PHE A 97 -5.17 8.52 1.91
C PHE A 97 -3.71 8.03 1.94
N GLN A 98 -2.85 8.63 2.78
CA GLN A 98 -1.45 8.23 2.89
C GLN A 98 -1.22 6.92 3.61
N ALA A 99 -2.08 6.54 4.56
CA ALA A 99 -1.87 5.36 5.40
C ALA A 99 -1.64 4.08 4.59
N ASN A 100 -2.35 3.90 3.47
CA ASN A 100 -2.28 2.68 2.65
C ASN A 100 -1.40 2.77 1.40
N ALA A 101 -1.00 3.97 0.95
CA ALA A 101 -0.01 4.08 -0.12
C ALA A 101 1.35 3.46 0.27
N THR A 102 1.61 3.33 1.56
CA THR A 102 2.79 2.67 2.12
C THR A 102 2.79 1.16 1.84
N SER A 103 1.63 0.49 1.90
CA SER A 103 1.54 -0.98 1.84
C SER A 103 1.94 -1.54 0.47
N THR A 104 1.41 -0.97 -0.61
CA THR A 104 1.73 -1.43 -1.98
C THR A 104 3.19 -1.12 -2.35
N LYS A 105 3.72 0.04 -1.92
CA LYS A 105 5.14 0.39 -2.11
C LYS A 105 6.07 -0.51 -1.31
N THR A 106 5.68 -0.92 -0.10
CA THR A 106 6.47 -1.88 0.68
C THR A 106 6.50 -3.27 0.05
N LEU A 107 5.42 -3.68 -0.61
CA LEU A 107 5.35 -4.97 -1.30
C LEU A 107 6.19 -5.00 -2.59
N SER A 108 6.16 -3.94 -3.40
CA SER A 108 7.02 -3.86 -4.59
C SER A 108 8.50 -3.72 -4.21
N GLY A 109 8.79 -2.95 -3.15
CA GLY A 109 10.13 -2.81 -2.60
C GLY A 109 10.68 -4.14 -2.07
N SER A 110 9.88 -4.91 -1.33
CA SER A 110 10.32 -6.21 -0.80
C SER A 110 10.58 -7.23 -1.90
N LEU A 111 9.75 -7.26 -2.95
CA LEU A 111 9.95 -8.12 -4.12
C LEU A 111 11.25 -7.78 -4.88
N THR A 112 11.56 -6.49 -5.03
CA THR A 112 12.78 -6.06 -5.73
C THR A 112 14.03 -6.46 -4.94
N VAL A 113 14.01 -6.24 -3.62
CA VAL A 113 15.13 -6.61 -2.74
C VAL A 113 15.28 -8.13 -2.65
N SER A 114 14.17 -8.88 -2.55
CA SER A 114 14.24 -10.33 -2.49
C SER A 114 14.75 -10.93 -3.80
N LEU A 115 14.37 -10.37 -4.95
CA LEU A 115 14.88 -10.77 -6.26
C LEU A 115 16.41 -10.64 -6.32
N PHE A 116 16.95 -9.50 -5.88
CA PHE A 116 18.40 -9.27 -5.87
C PHE A 116 19.14 -10.28 -4.97
N ILE A 117 18.61 -10.56 -3.78
CA ILE A 117 19.15 -11.57 -2.87
C ILE A 117 19.11 -12.97 -3.51
N GLY A 118 18.01 -13.31 -4.19
CA GLY A 118 17.86 -14.57 -4.92
C GLY A 118 18.93 -14.76 -5.98
N ILE A 119 19.20 -13.73 -6.79
CA ILE A 119 20.24 -13.75 -7.82
C ILE A 119 21.63 -13.95 -7.21
N VAL A 120 21.98 -13.19 -6.16
CA VAL A 120 23.29 -13.30 -5.51
C VAL A 120 23.49 -14.69 -4.88
N CYS A 121 22.47 -15.23 -4.22
CA CYS A 121 22.51 -16.58 -3.66
C CYS A 121 22.65 -17.64 -4.76
N GLY A 122 21.93 -17.48 -5.88
CA GLY A 122 22.08 -18.31 -7.07
C GLY A 122 23.51 -18.36 -7.58
N LEU A 123 24.13 -17.19 -7.78
CA LEU A 123 25.50 -17.07 -8.27
C LEU A 123 26.50 -17.76 -7.32
N MET A 124 26.32 -17.60 -6.00
CA MET A 124 27.13 -18.30 -5.00
C MET A 124 26.96 -19.82 -5.09
N ALA A 125 25.74 -20.33 -5.23
CA ALA A 125 25.47 -21.76 -5.37
C ALA A 125 26.08 -22.35 -6.65
N MET A 126 26.03 -21.60 -7.76
CA MET A 126 26.69 -21.99 -9.01
C MET A 126 28.21 -22.06 -8.83
N ALA A 127 28.82 -21.05 -8.21
CA ALA A 127 30.27 -21.02 -7.96
C ALA A 127 30.71 -22.21 -7.09
N VAL A 128 29.96 -22.51 -6.02
CA VAL A 128 30.21 -23.68 -5.16
C VAL A 128 30.01 -24.99 -5.92
N GLY A 129 28.97 -25.10 -6.75
CA GLY A 129 28.71 -26.29 -7.58
C GLY A 129 29.86 -26.58 -8.56
N VAL A 130 30.36 -25.55 -9.25
CA VAL A 130 31.55 -25.66 -10.13
C VAL A 130 32.79 -26.07 -9.33
N LEU A 131 33.00 -25.48 -8.15
CA LEU A 131 34.11 -25.83 -7.27
C LEU A 131 34.04 -27.31 -6.85
N ILE A 132 32.87 -27.81 -6.45
CA ILE A 132 32.69 -29.22 -6.07
C ILE A 132 32.95 -30.13 -7.27
N LEU A 133 32.37 -29.84 -8.43
CA LEU A 133 32.57 -30.64 -9.64
C LEU A 133 34.05 -30.71 -10.07
N THR A 134 34.75 -29.58 -10.03
CA THR A 134 36.18 -29.51 -10.36
C THR A 134 37.04 -30.28 -9.36
N THR A 135 36.76 -30.16 -8.05
CA THR A 135 37.48 -30.93 -7.01
C THR A 135 37.19 -32.43 -7.05
N ALA A 136 36.01 -32.84 -7.50
CA ALA A 136 35.63 -34.25 -7.67
C ALA A 136 36.17 -34.88 -8.97
N GLY A 137 36.95 -34.14 -9.78
CA GLY A 137 37.49 -34.62 -11.05
C GLY A 137 36.45 -34.69 -12.19
N GLY A 138 35.28 -34.07 -12.01
CA GLY A 138 34.24 -33.98 -13.03
C GLY A 138 34.62 -32.98 -14.13
N LYS A 139 34.38 -33.35 -15.40
CA LYS A 139 34.58 -32.44 -16.53
C LYS A 139 33.44 -31.40 -16.57
N THR A 140 33.70 -30.18 -16.13
CA THR A 140 32.72 -29.08 -16.16
C THR A 140 32.47 -28.53 -17.58
N GLU A 141 33.36 -28.82 -18.52
CA GLU A 141 33.29 -28.36 -19.92
C GLU A 141 32.37 -29.21 -20.79
N THR A 142 31.89 -30.35 -20.31
CA THR A 142 30.92 -31.16 -21.06
C THR A 142 29.54 -30.51 -21.02
N ALA A 143 28.75 -30.71 -22.08
CA ALA A 143 27.36 -30.23 -22.14
C ALA A 143 26.54 -30.66 -20.91
N SER A 144 26.81 -31.84 -20.36
CA SER A 144 26.20 -32.34 -19.12
C SER A 144 26.60 -31.55 -17.87
N GLY A 145 27.88 -31.18 -17.71
CA GLY A 145 28.37 -30.41 -16.57
C GLY A 145 27.82 -28.96 -16.55
N MET A 146 27.70 -28.35 -17.72
CA MET A 146 27.04 -27.04 -17.87
C MET A 146 25.55 -27.10 -17.56
N GLN A 147 24.85 -28.17 -17.96
CA GLN A 147 23.43 -28.34 -17.62
C GLN A 147 23.22 -28.53 -16.11
N THR A 148 24.04 -29.34 -15.44
CA THR A 148 23.90 -29.57 -14.00
C THR A 148 24.13 -28.30 -13.18
N THR A 149 25.14 -27.51 -13.53
CA THR A 149 25.45 -26.25 -12.82
C THR A 149 24.36 -25.20 -13.04
N ALA A 150 23.78 -25.12 -14.25
CA ALA A 150 22.64 -24.25 -14.53
C ALA A 150 21.38 -24.66 -13.75
N VAL A 151 21.09 -25.96 -13.63
CA VAL A 151 19.95 -26.45 -12.84
C VAL A 151 20.13 -26.13 -11.36
N ILE A 152 21.33 -26.34 -10.80
CA ILE A 152 21.66 -25.99 -9.42
C ILE A 152 21.47 -24.48 -9.19
N PHE A 153 21.94 -23.64 -10.12
CA PHE A 153 21.76 -22.19 -10.08
C PHE A 153 20.27 -21.82 -10.00
N ILE A 154 19.44 -22.36 -10.89
CA ILE A 154 18.00 -22.04 -10.94
C ILE A 154 17.30 -22.46 -9.64
N ILE A 155 17.53 -23.69 -9.18
CA ILE A 155 16.90 -24.22 -7.97
C ILE A 155 17.30 -23.40 -6.74
N ALA A 156 18.61 -23.14 -6.57
CA ALA A 156 19.11 -22.35 -5.44
C ALA A 156 18.58 -20.91 -5.47
N SER A 157 18.54 -20.28 -6.65
CA SER A 157 18.00 -18.92 -6.82
C SER A 157 16.54 -18.83 -6.41
N VAL A 158 15.71 -19.79 -6.86
CA VAL A 158 14.27 -19.81 -6.55
C VAL A 158 14.04 -20.06 -5.05
N ILE A 159 14.75 -21.02 -4.45
CA ILE A 159 14.62 -21.31 -3.02
C ILE A 159 15.03 -20.10 -2.18
N CYS A 160 16.20 -19.50 -2.46
CA CYS A 160 16.67 -18.31 -1.75
C CYS A 160 15.72 -17.12 -1.93
N TRP A 161 15.17 -16.92 -3.13
CA TRP A 161 14.19 -15.87 -3.40
C TRP A 161 12.92 -16.05 -2.57
N LEU A 162 12.38 -17.28 -2.50
CA LEU A 162 11.19 -17.59 -1.70
C LEU A 162 11.44 -17.37 -0.21
N ILE A 163 12.58 -17.86 0.31
CA ILE A 163 12.95 -17.67 1.72
C ILE A 163 13.12 -16.17 2.03
N ALA A 164 13.84 -15.42 1.20
CA ALA A 164 14.05 -13.99 1.40
C ALA A 164 12.73 -13.22 1.38
N THR A 165 11.84 -13.53 0.43
CA THR A 165 10.50 -12.92 0.34
C THR A 165 9.68 -13.22 1.60
N PHE A 166 9.67 -14.47 2.06
CA PHE A 166 8.96 -14.87 3.28
C PHE A 166 9.51 -14.17 4.53
N VAL A 167 10.84 -14.12 4.70
CA VAL A 167 11.50 -13.47 5.85
C VAL A 167 11.23 -11.97 5.86
N ILE A 168 11.33 -11.29 4.72
CA ILE A 168 11.06 -9.85 4.62
C ILE A 168 9.58 -9.58 4.92
N TRP A 169 8.67 -10.39 4.38
CA TRP A 169 7.24 -10.27 4.63
C TRP A 169 6.90 -10.47 6.11
N ALA A 170 7.40 -11.54 6.72
CA ALA A 170 7.22 -11.83 8.14
C ALA A 170 7.72 -10.67 8.99
N LYS A 171 8.96 -10.20 8.77
CA LYS A 171 9.55 -9.08 9.51
C LYS A 171 8.77 -7.77 9.33
N GLY A 172 8.21 -7.53 8.14
CA GLY A 172 7.34 -6.40 7.86
C GLY A 172 6.08 -6.42 8.71
N ARG A 173 5.43 -7.59 8.82
CA ARG A 173 4.23 -7.78 9.65
C ARG A 173 4.51 -7.49 11.14
N TRP A 174 5.60 -8.03 11.70
CA TRP A 174 5.99 -7.78 13.10
C TRP A 174 6.27 -6.31 13.43
N ARG A 175 6.69 -5.50 12.44
CA ARG A 175 6.88 -4.07 12.62
C ARG A 175 5.55 -3.32 12.65
N HIS A 176 4.60 -3.74 11.82
CA HIS A 176 3.26 -3.14 11.79
C HIS A 176 2.51 -3.38 13.11
N ASP A 177 2.55 -4.61 13.62
CA ASP A 177 1.88 -4.97 14.87
C ASP A 177 2.44 -4.22 16.09
N ARG A 178 3.75 -3.92 16.11
CA ARG A 178 4.40 -3.13 17.17
C ARG A 178 4.10 -1.63 17.14
N MET A 179 3.55 -1.10 16.05
CA MET A 179 3.16 0.31 15.98
C MET A 179 1.70 0.53 16.38
N MET A 180 0.92 -0.55 16.53
CA MET A 180 -0.51 -0.50 16.88
C MET A 180 -0.84 -0.96 18.30
N GLY A 181 0.13 -1.50 19.04
CA GLY A 181 0.01 -1.82 20.47
C GLY A 181 0.74 -0.80 21.33
#